data_AF-X1VVX0-F1
#
_entry.id   AF-X1VVX0-F1
#
_cell.length_a   1.000
_cell.length_b   1.000
_cell.length_c   1.000
_cell.angle_alpha   90.00
_cell.angle_beta   90.00
_cell.angle_gamma   90.00
#
_symmetry.space_group_name_H-M   'P 1'
#
loop_
_entity.id
_entity.type
_entity.pdbx_description
1 polymer ?
#
loop_
_entity_poly.entity_id
_entity_poly.type
_entity_poly.pdbx_seq_one_letter_code
_entity_poly.pdbx_strand_id
1 'polypeptide(L)'
;MKVSKVVYLAEGPAKLSADYIRLKMTLVRAGVDQDWTEFDGDSKTMNMREWIVAHGERAGAGIEADTLRVEAFDLEIDSHILEVDGKRILLPLTGALKTATYTFPL
;
A
#
# COMPACT_ATOMS: atom_id res chain seq x y z
N MET A 1 1.45 16.55 -0.68
CA MET A 1 2.93 16.51 -0.70
C MET A 1 3.46 15.90 -2.00
N LYS A 2 4.78 15.91 -2.24
CA LYS A 2 5.40 15.09 -3.30
C LYS A 2 5.72 13.73 -2.73
N VAL A 3 5.15 12.68 -3.33
CA VAL A 3 5.32 11.29 -2.92
C VAL A 3 6.37 10.61 -3.81
N SER A 4 7.42 10.06 -3.22
CA SER A 4 8.51 9.43 -3.99
C SER A 4 8.57 7.91 -3.78
N LYS A 5 8.16 7.43 -2.61
CA LYS A 5 8.21 6.01 -2.24
C LYS A 5 7.00 5.64 -1.38
N VAL A 6 6.43 4.46 -1.64
CA VAL A 6 5.53 3.78 -0.69
C VAL A 6 6.10 2.39 -0.43
N VAL A 7 6.24 1.95 0.80
CA VAL A 7 6.71 0.59 1.08
C VAL A 7 5.59 -0.15 1.77
N TYR A 8 5.24 -1.31 1.22
CA TYR A 8 4.38 -2.23 1.94
C TYR A 8 5.24 -3.12 2.85
N LEU A 9 4.88 -3.12 4.14
CA LEU A 9 5.51 -3.89 5.19
C LEU A 9 4.44 -4.77 5.85
N ALA A 10 4.64 -6.09 5.78
CA ALA A 10 3.90 -7.02 6.59
C ALA A 10 4.60 -7.14 7.96
N GLU A 11 4.03 -6.58 9.02
CA GLU A 11 4.56 -6.78 10.37
C GLU A 11 3.95 -8.05 10.98
N GLY A 12 4.75 -9.11 11.12
CA GLY A 12 4.35 -10.32 11.84
C GLY A 12 4.99 -11.60 11.30
N PRO A 13 5.97 -12.21 11.99
CA PRO A 13 6.66 -13.41 11.48
C PRO A 13 5.85 -14.71 11.53
N ALA A 14 4.64 -14.73 12.10
CA ALA A 14 4.04 -15.98 12.60
C ALA A 14 2.78 -16.51 11.87
N LYS A 15 2.22 -15.81 10.87
CA LYS A 15 0.97 -16.28 10.20
C LYS A 15 0.98 -16.28 8.68
N LEU A 16 2.05 -15.83 8.04
CA LEU A 16 2.13 -15.68 6.58
C LEU A 16 2.33 -17.00 5.82
N SER A 17 1.78 -18.13 6.28
CA SER A 17 1.98 -19.43 5.60
C SER A 17 0.95 -19.76 4.53
N ALA A 18 -0.08 -18.92 4.35
CA ALA A 18 -1.11 -19.08 3.31
C ALA A 18 -1.83 -17.79 2.88
N ASP A 19 -1.56 -16.63 3.49
CA ASP A 19 -2.36 -15.44 3.20
C ASP A 19 -2.02 -14.88 1.83
N TYR A 20 -3.04 -14.76 1.00
CA TYR A 20 -3.00 -13.98 -0.22
C TYR A 20 -3.29 -12.53 0.15
N ILE A 21 -2.65 -11.57 -0.51
CA ILE A 21 -2.97 -10.15 -0.35
C ILE A 21 -3.13 -9.53 -1.72
N ARG A 22 -4.23 -8.80 -1.92
CA ARG A 22 -4.33 -7.86 -3.03
C ARG A 22 -4.57 -6.44 -2.52
N LEU A 23 -3.64 -5.54 -2.84
CA LEU A 23 -3.73 -4.12 -2.52
C LEU A 23 -3.65 -3.32 -3.81
N LYS A 24 -4.65 -2.50 -4.08
CA LYS A 24 -4.56 -1.45 -5.10
C LYS A 24 -4.40 -0.10 -4.41
N MET A 25 -3.26 0.53 -4.63
CA MET A 25 -2.91 1.83 -4.06
C MET A 25 -3.04 2.89 -5.14
N THR A 26 -3.67 4.01 -4.82
CA THR A 26 -3.86 5.14 -5.75
C THR A 26 -3.47 6.43 -5.06
N LEU A 27 -2.55 7.16 -5.67
CA LEU A 27 -2.23 8.53 -5.27
C LEU A 27 -3.28 9.46 -5.88
N VAL A 28 -3.88 10.29 -5.04
CA VAL A 28 -4.97 11.19 -5.41
C VAL A 28 -4.57 12.63 -5.06
N ARG A 29 -4.92 13.55 -5.95
CA ARG A 29 -4.77 14.99 -5.73
C ARG A 29 -6.06 15.71 -6.09
N ALA A 30 -6.60 16.48 -5.16
CA ALA A 30 -7.85 17.23 -5.36
C ALA A 30 -8.99 16.35 -5.92
N GLY A 31 -9.07 15.09 -5.47
CA GLY A 31 -10.06 14.11 -5.94
C GLY A 31 -9.76 13.44 -7.28
N VAL A 32 -8.62 13.73 -7.92
CA VAL A 32 -8.21 13.15 -9.20
C VAL A 32 -7.08 12.14 -8.99
N ASP A 33 -7.27 10.92 -9.49
CA ASP A 33 -6.25 9.87 -9.49
C ASP A 33 -5.03 10.31 -10.31
N GLN A 34 -3.86 10.33 -9.68
CA GLN A 34 -2.59 10.75 -10.30
C GLN A 34 -1.80 9.55 -10.80
N ASP A 35 -1.76 8.49 -10.00
CA ASP A 35 -1.05 7.25 -10.31
C ASP A 35 -1.60 6.11 -9.45
N TRP A 36 -1.42 4.88 -9.90
CA TRP A 36 -1.87 3.71 -9.18
C TRP A 36 -0.93 2.52 -9.37
N THR A 37 -0.96 1.62 -8.40
CA THR A 37 -0.28 0.34 -8.47
C THR A 37 -1.13 -0.74 -7.82
N GLU A 38 -0.90 -1.99 -8.22
CA GLU A 38 -1.57 -3.14 -7.65
C GLU A 38 -0.53 -4.17 -7.19
N PHE A 39 -0.74 -4.67 -6.00
CA PHE A 39 -0.08 -5.83 -5.45
C PHE A 39 -1.07 -6.96 -5.40
N ASP A 40 -0.60 -8.13 -5.79
CA ASP A 40 -1.37 -9.35 -5.82
C ASP A 40 -0.36 -10.49 -5.60
N GLY A 41 -0.48 -11.22 -4.50
CA GLY A 41 0.36 -12.39 -4.26
C GLY A 41 0.40 -12.87 -2.82
N ASP A 42 1.17 -13.94 -2.61
CA ASP A 42 1.35 -14.58 -1.30
C ASP A 42 2.17 -13.69 -0.36
N SER A 43 1.58 -13.39 0.79
CA SER A 43 2.12 -12.58 1.88
C SER A 43 3.50 -13.06 2.38
N LYS A 44 3.79 -14.38 2.30
CA LYS A 44 5.09 -14.98 2.66
C LYS A 44 6.24 -14.44 1.81
N THR A 45 5.97 -14.28 0.51
CA THR A 45 6.93 -13.75 -0.46
C THR A 45 7.00 -12.22 -0.44
N MET A 46 6.02 -11.58 0.21
CA MET A 46 5.80 -10.13 0.21
C MET A 46 6.17 -9.45 1.53
N ASN A 47 6.89 -10.15 2.44
CA ASN A 47 7.32 -9.67 3.76
C ASN A 47 7.91 -8.25 3.76
N MET A 48 8.54 -7.85 2.66
CA MET A 48 8.94 -6.46 2.42
C MET A 48 8.93 -6.22 0.91
N ARG A 49 7.88 -5.58 0.38
CA ARG A 49 7.87 -5.14 -1.02
C ARG A 49 7.86 -3.62 -1.05
N GLU A 50 9.00 -3.07 -1.43
CA GLU A 50 9.12 -1.65 -1.70
C GLU A 50 8.35 -1.33 -2.99
N TRP A 51 7.31 -0.52 -2.89
CA TRP A 51 6.88 0.27 -4.03
C TRP A 51 7.82 1.47 -4.12
N ILE A 52 8.93 1.24 -4.81
CA ILE A 52 9.49 2.36 -5.54
C ILE A 52 8.38 2.79 -6.50
N VAL A 53 8.06 4.08 -6.53
CA VAL A 53 7.46 4.71 -7.71
C VAL A 53 8.50 4.55 -8.84
N ALA A 54 8.79 3.32 -9.28
CA ALA A 54 9.80 3.00 -10.29
C ALA A 54 9.31 3.41 -11.69
N HIS A 55 8.02 3.78 -11.79
CA HIS A 55 7.50 4.50 -12.95
C HIS A 55 7.90 5.99 -12.94
N GLY A 56 8.29 6.53 -11.77
CA GLY A 56 8.87 7.86 -11.57
C GLY A 56 10.39 7.89 -11.47
N GLU A 57 11.08 6.75 -11.32
CA GLU A 57 12.55 6.67 -11.48
C GLU A 57 13.01 7.07 -12.89
N ARG A 58 12.10 7.10 -13.88
CA ARG A 58 12.40 7.75 -15.17
C ARG A 58 12.53 9.27 -15.08
N ALA A 59 12.11 9.93 -14.00
CA ALA A 59 12.04 11.40 -13.92
C ALA A 59 12.42 12.05 -12.57
N GLY A 60 12.69 11.30 -11.49
CA GLY A 60 13.21 11.86 -10.22
C GLY A 60 12.34 12.94 -9.54
N ALA A 61 11.08 13.11 -9.96
CA ALA A 61 10.27 14.28 -9.63
C ALA A 61 9.24 14.06 -8.50
N GLY A 62 9.00 12.81 -8.10
CA GLY A 62 7.89 12.42 -7.22
C GLY A 62 6.52 12.69 -7.87
N ILE A 63 5.44 12.26 -7.22
CA ILE A 63 4.06 12.46 -7.65
C ILE A 63 3.37 13.39 -6.66
N GLU A 64 2.77 14.48 -7.14
CA GLU A 64 2.03 15.39 -6.27
C GLU A 64 0.68 14.78 -5.88
N ALA A 65 0.51 14.45 -4.61
CA ALA A 65 -0.69 13.84 -4.06
C ALA A 65 -0.99 14.40 -2.66
N ASP A 66 -2.27 14.56 -2.34
CA ASP A 66 -2.73 14.92 -0.98
C ASP A 66 -3.33 13.73 -0.23
N THR A 67 -3.63 12.66 -0.96
CA THR A 67 -4.37 11.52 -0.45
C THR A 67 -3.81 10.23 -1.03
N LEU A 68 -3.70 9.19 -0.20
CA LEU A 68 -3.48 7.81 -0.61
C LEU A 68 -4.78 7.03 -0.41
N ARG A 69 -5.34 6.51 -1.50
CA ARG A 69 -6.47 5.57 -1.47
C ARG A 69 -5.92 4.15 -1.58
N VAL A 70 -6.38 3.25 -0.73
CA VAL A 70 -5.96 1.84 -0.69
C VAL A 70 -7.20 0.97 -0.74
N GLU A 71 -7.35 0.22 -1.83
CA GLU A 71 -8.35 -0.84 -1.95
C GLU A 71 -7.67 -2.15 -1.55
N ALA A 72 -8.11 -2.73 -0.45
CA ALA A 72 -7.52 -3.91 0.15
C ALA A 72 -8.50 -5.09 0.00
N PHE A 73 -8.02 -6.19 -0.57
CA PHE A 73 -8.78 -7.41 -0.83
C PHE A 73 -8.07 -8.58 -0.17
N ASP A 74 -8.87 -9.46 0.44
CA ASP A 74 -8.42 -10.76 0.93
C ASP A 74 -7.29 -10.64 1.97
N LEU A 75 -7.63 -10.37 3.23
CA LEU A 75 -6.64 -10.10 4.27
C LEU A 75 -7.00 -10.81 5.56
N GLU A 76 -6.33 -11.94 5.80
CA GLU A 76 -6.48 -12.81 6.96
C GLU A 76 -5.72 -12.31 8.21
N ILE A 77 -4.85 -11.30 8.06
CA ILE A 77 -4.08 -10.67 9.16
C ILE A 77 -4.60 -9.26 9.48
N ASP A 78 -4.48 -8.89 10.75
CA ASP A 78 -5.01 -7.70 11.39
C ASP A 78 -4.05 -6.49 11.39
N SER A 79 -2.86 -6.58 10.81
CA SER A 79 -1.85 -5.50 10.86
C SER A 79 -0.93 -5.46 9.66
N HIS A 80 -1.15 -4.49 8.78
CA HIS A 80 -0.29 -4.22 7.63
C HIS A 80 0.09 -2.74 7.62
N ILE A 81 1.32 -2.43 7.24
CA ILE A 81 1.84 -1.07 7.31
C ILE A 81 2.27 -0.62 5.92
N LEU A 82 1.87 0.59 5.58
CA LEU A 82 2.40 1.33 4.45
C LEU A 82 3.33 2.41 4.96
N GLU A 83 4.54 2.49 4.43
CA GLU A 83 5.47 3.59 4.70
C GLU A 83 5.52 4.50 3.48
N VAL A 84 4.97 5.71 3.58
CA VAL A 84 4.96 6.71 2.50
C VAL A 84 6.03 7.76 2.83
N ASP A 85 7.13 7.80 2.07
CA ASP A 85 8.27 8.69 2.31
C ASP A 85 8.70 8.78 3.80
N GLY A 86 8.75 7.63 4.49
CA GLY A 86 9.11 7.51 5.91
C GLY A 86 7.95 7.70 6.90
N LYS A 87 6.75 8.09 6.45
CA LYS A 87 5.53 8.15 7.27
C LYS A 87 4.84 6.80 7.28
N ARG A 88 4.71 6.19 8.46
CA ARG A 88 4.03 4.91 8.64
C ARG A 88 2.51 5.10 8.77
N ILE A 89 1.76 4.33 8.00
CA ILE A 89 0.31 4.27 7.94
C ILE A 89 -0.10 2.84 8.24
N LEU A 90 -0.83 2.64 9.34
CA LEU A 90 -1.42 1.35 9.67
C LEU A 90 -2.70 1.16 8.86
N LEU A 91 -2.78 0.07 8.11
CA LEU A 91 -4.02 -0.39 7.48
C LEU A 91 -4.86 -1.10 8.54
N PRO A 92 -6.06 -0.59 8.89
CA PRO A 92 -6.89 -1.16 9.94
C PRO A 92 -7.67 -2.36 9.40
N LEU A 93 -6.95 -3.45 9.21
CA LEU A 93 -7.45 -4.69 8.63
C LEU A 93 -8.08 -5.56 9.71
N THR A 94 -9.09 -6.33 9.33
CA THR A 94 -9.92 -7.07 10.29
C THR A 94 -9.67 -8.56 10.30
N GLY A 95 -8.70 -9.06 9.53
CA GLY A 95 -8.46 -10.50 9.39
C GLY A 95 -9.65 -11.27 8.78
N ALA A 96 -10.48 -10.60 7.98
CA ALA A 96 -11.69 -11.17 7.39
C ALA A 96 -11.68 -10.96 5.88
N LEU A 97 -12.11 -11.99 5.14
CA LEU A 97 -12.22 -11.99 3.67
C LEU A 97 -13.26 -10.98 3.20
N LYS A 98 -12.83 -9.73 3.00
CA LYS A 98 -13.66 -8.66 2.44
C LYS A 98 -12.81 -7.64 1.69
N THR A 99 -13.43 -6.96 0.74
CA THR A 99 -12.87 -5.77 0.13
C THR A 99 -13.15 -4.57 1.03
N ALA A 100 -12.12 -3.76 1.31
CA ALA A 100 -12.26 -2.50 2.02
C ALA A 100 -11.47 -1.40 1.30
N THR A 101 -12.02 -0.19 1.29
CA THR A 101 -11.31 0.99 0.79
C THR A 101 -10.96 1.90 1.95
N TYR A 102 -9.68 2.25 2.03
CA TYR A 102 -9.12 3.15 3.02
C TYR A 102 -8.58 4.40 2.33
N THR A 103 -8.69 5.53 3.01
CA THR A 103 -8.23 6.82 2.50
C THR A 103 -7.40 7.48 3.57
N PHE A 104 -6.17 7.85 3.22
CA PHE A 104 -5.20 8.43 4.15
C PHE A 104 -4.72 9.78 3.65
N PRO A 105 -4.72 10.83 4.49
CA PRO A 105 -4.09 12.10 4.15
C PRO A 105 -2.56 11.94 4.13
N LEU A 106 -1.93 12.46 3.09
CA LEU A 106 -0.48 12.42 2.89
C LEU A 106 0.20 13.68 3.42
#